data_AF-A0A3D2N6F3-F1
#
_entry.id   AF-A0A3D2N6F3-F1
#
_cell.length_a   1.000
_cell.length_b   1.000
_cell.length_c   1.000
_cell.angle_alpha   90.00
_cell.angle_beta   90.00
_cell.angle_gamma   90.00
#
_symmetry.space_group_name_H-M   'P 1'
#
loop_
_entity.id
_entity.type
_entity.pdbx_description
1 polymer ?
#
loop_
_entity_poly.entity_id
_entity_poly.type
_entity_poly.pdbx_seq_one_letter_code
_entity_poly.pdbx_strand_id
1 'polypeptide(L)'
;MTANENQRFDHGFAVFVTALGFIESHLCDEITQEDIASACYVSLSSLQKTWKYCTHYSIKEYICKRRLTLAGRDLMENDISVLEAAMKYGYNSHEVFTRAFTKIWGVSPSKFRKNWKGDCGLYPALNPEYVERNDYMRVKKYDISEFYDYLRTQTGTYVLCFDVISLMQINDQLGREAGDKVILESFRRINEAAEDNMICLRLGGDEFAMITESSDTDLVTALAEKVISQNGNKVAYAGGEVEVALRCGAIRIGEHLKYSVLCDDFNEVMEKARVSGKMEFM
;
A
#
# COMPACT_ATOMS: atom_id res chain seq x y z
N MET A 1 13.68 -6.10 28.20
CA MET A 1 13.68 -4.62 28.26
C MET A 1 13.49 -4.21 29.72
N THR A 2 14.24 -3.22 30.20
CA THR A 2 14.09 -2.70 31.57
C THR A 2 12.83 -1.83 31.69
N ALA A 3 12.29 -1.62 32.91
CA ALA A 3 11.06 -0.83 33.12
C ALA A 3 11.14 0.60 32.53
N ASN A 4 12.33 1.19 32.46
CA ASN A 4 12.57 2.51 31.85
C ASN A 4 12.56 2.48 30.31
N GLU A 5 12.89 1.36 29.67
CA GLU A 5 12.85 1.21 28.21
C GLU A 5 11.41 1.05 27.72
N ASN A 6 10.57 0.33 28.48
CA ASN A 6 9.14 0.19 28.16
C ASN A 6 8.40 1.54 28.28
N GLN A 7 8.64 2.31 29.35
CA GLN A 7 8.02 3.66 29.49
C GLN A 7 8.43 4.63 28.36
N ARG A 8 9.69 4.57 27.91
CA ARG A 8 10.16 5.38 26.77
C ARG A 8 9.54 4.96 25.45
N PHE A 9 9.35 3.66 25.25
CA PHE A 9 8.70 3.11 24.06
C PHE A 9 7.23 3.51 24.02
N ASP A 10 6.49 3.34 25.11
CA ASP A 10 5.07 3.71 25.21
C ASP A 10 4.84 5.20 24.94
N HIS A 11 5.69 6.07 25.48
CA HIS A 11 5.61 7.51 25.21
C HIS A 11 5.93 7.86 23.76
N GLY A 12 6.97 7.25 23.16
CA GLY A 12 7.32 7.46 21.76
C GLY A 12 6.22 6.98 20.81
N PHE A 13 5.61 5.84 21.12
CA PHE A 13 4.51 5.29 20.35
C PHE A 13 3.26 6.19 20.42
N ALA A 14 2.88 6.66 21.61
CA ALA A 14 1.75 7.59 21.76
C ALA A 14 1.95 8.90 20.95
N VAL A 15 3.17 9.44 20.93
CA VAL A 15 3.54 10.60 20.11
C VAL A 15 3.39 10.30 18.61
N PHE A 16 3.78 9.10 18.17
CA PHE A 16 3.62 8.67 16.79
C PHE A 16 2.15 8.54 16.39
N VAL A 17 1.31 7.87 17.21
CA VAL A 17 -0.12 7.72 16.96
C VAL A 17 -0.82 9.07 16.85
N THR A 18 -0.52 9.97 17.78
CA THR A 18 -1.11 11.33 17.80
C THR A 18 -0.69 12.11 16.55
N ALA A 19 0.59 12.06 16.18
CA ALA A 19 1.10 12.74 14.99
C ALA A 19 0.45 12.20 13.71
N LEU A 20 0.31 10.88 13.62
CA LEU A 20 -0.29 10.20 12.48
C LEU A 20 -1.76 10.61 12.31
N GLY A 21 -2.55 10.59 13.39
CA GLY A 21 -3.95 11.03 13.36
C GLY A 21 -4.09 12.52 12.98
N PHE A 22 -3.22 13.38 13.50
CA PHE A 22 -3.18 14.79 13.11
C PHE A 22 -2.85 14.95 11.62
N ILE A 23 -1.84 14.24 11.11
CA ILE A 23 -1.47 14.31 9.70
C ILE A 23 -2.63 13.87 8.81
N GLU A 24 -3.23 12.70 9.06
CA GLU A 24 -4.30 12.15 8.22
C GLU A 24 -5.55 13.06 8.19
N SER A 25 -5.87 13.71 9.30
CA SER A 25 -7.00 14.65 9.38
C SER A 25 -6.75 15.98 8.67
N HIS A 26 -5.49 16.33 8.38
CA HIS A 26 -5.09 17.63 7.81
C HIS A 26 -4.32 17.48 6.48
N LEU A 27 -4.51 16.36 5.76
CA LEU A 27 -3.78 16.11 4.50
C LEU A 27 -4.09 17.14 3.40
N CYS A 28 -5.25 17.79 3.44
CA CYS A 28 -5.63 18.85 2.48
C CYS A 28 -5.27 20.27 2.96
N ASP A 29 -4.78 20.41 4.19
CA ASP A 29 -4.51 21.72 4.80
C ASP A 29 -3.03 22.14 4.64
N GLU A 30 -2.76 23.43 4.80
CA GLU A 30 -1.38 23.93 4.90
C GLU A 30 -0.81 23.67 6.30
N ILE A 31 -0.30 22.46 6.52
CA ILE A 31 0.36 22.07 7.78
C ILE A 31 1.89 22.11 7.68
N THR A 32 2.54 22.60 8.74
CA THR A 32 3.99 22.54 8.95
C THR A 32 4.37 21.37 9.87
N GLN A 33 5.65 21.02 9.93
CA GLN A 33 6.08 19.99 10.89
C GLN A 33 6.04 20.49 12.33
N GLU A 34 6.14 21.81 12.51
CA GLU A 34 6.02 22.53 13.76
C GLU A 34 4.60 22.45 14.31
N ASP A 35 3.58 22.50 13.45
CA ASP A 35 2.17 22.31 13.85
C ASP A 35 1.94 20.90 14.38
N ILE A 36 2.47 19.89 13.69
CA ILE A 36 2.37 18.48 14.10
C ILE A 36 3.09 18.26 15.44
N ALA A 37 4.28 18.86 15.60
CA ALA A 37 5.04 18.77 16.86
C ALA A 37 4.30 19.43 18.03
N SER A 38 3.66 20.57 17.76
CA SER A 38 2.85 21.30 18.74
C SER A 38 1.61 20.51 19.15
N ALA A 39 0.91 19.87 18.20
CA ALA A 39 -0.23 19.00 18.47
C ALA A 39 0.14 17.79 19.34
N CYS A 40 1.38 17.28 19.21
CA CYS A 40 1.90 16.19 20.01
C CYS A 40 2.56 16.63 21.33
N TYR A 41 2.62 17.93 21.64
CA TYR A 41 3.32 18.50 22.80
C TYR A 41 4.80 18.08 22.90
N VAL A 42 5.49 17.95 21.77
CA VAL A 42 6.92 17.58 21.70
C VAL A 42 7.72 18.57 20.87
N SER A 43 9.04 18.58 21.03
CA SER A 43 9.91 19.32 20.12
C SER A 43 9.91 18.67 18.72
N LEU A 44 10.08 19.50 17.68
CA LEU A 44 10.20 19.03 16.30
C LEU A 44 11.28 17.96 16.12
N SER A 45 12.44 18.14 16.78
CA SER A 45 13.53 17.15 16.70
C SER A 45 13.13 15.80 17.32
N SER A 46 12.38 15.82 18.42
CA SER A 46 11.87 14.59 19.04
C SER A 46 10.87 13.91 18.13
N LEU A 47 9.92 14.65 17.57
CA LEU A 47 8.93 14.13 16.62
C LEU A 47 9.60 13.49 15.41
N GLN A 48 10.56 14.18 14.76
CA GLN A 48 11.27 13.66 13.59
C GLN A 48 12.03 12.36 13.89
N LYS A 49 12.66 12.27 15.07
CA LYS A 49 13.36 11.05 15.50
C LYS A 49 12.40 9.90 15.74
N THR A 50 11.33 10.13 16.51
CA THR A 50 10.28 9.14 16.77
C THR A 50 9.64 8.67 15.46
N TRP A 51 9.26 9.59 14.59
CA TRP A 51 8.66 9.28 13.30
C TRP A 51 9.59 8.44 12.42
N LYS A 52 10.85 8.86 12.28
CA LYS A 52 11.86 8.11 11.50
C LYS A 52 12.17 6.76 12.15
N TYR A 53 12.07 6.65 13.47
CA TYR A 53 12.23 5.35 14.14
C TYR A 53 11.07 4.41 13.82
N CYS A 54 9.82 4.88 13.87
CA CYS A 54 8.63 4.08 13.61
C CYS A 54 8.44 3.73 12.12
N THR A 55 8.73 4.67 11.21
CA THR A 55 8.39 4.55 9.78
C THR A 55 9.61 4.37 8.88
N HIS A 56 10.80 4.77 9.35
CA HIS A 56 12.06 4.91 8.61
C HIS A 56 12.02 5.74 7.33
N TYR A 57 11.01 6.58 7.17
CA TYR A 57 11.02 7.71 6.25
C TYR A 57 10.69 8.99 7.02
N SER A 58 10.80 10.13 6.36
CA SER A 58 10.48 11.43 6.96
C SER A 58 8.98 11.70 6.94
N ILE A 59 8.53 12.59 7.83
CA ILE A 59 7.15 13.11 7.86
C ILE A 59 6.75 13.72 6.50
N LYS A 60 7.69 14.45 5.86
CA LYS A 60 7.47 15.04 4.53
C LYS A 60 7.23 13.99 3.46
N GLU A 61 8.01 12.91 3.46
CA GLU A 61 7.84 11.80 2.52
C GLU A 61 6.49 11.10 2.73
N TYR A 62 6.08 10.91 3.98
CA TYR A 62 4.77 10.35 4.31
C TYR A 62 3.62 11.20 3.76
N ILE A 63 3.59 12.48 4.13
CA ILE A 63 2.56 13.43 3.71
C ILE A 63 2.49 13.48 2.18
N CYS A 64 3.64 13.56 1.50
CA CYS A 64 3.71 13.58 0.04
C CYS A 64 3.12 12.29 -0.57
N LYS A 65 3.52 11.11 -0.06
CA LYS A 65 3.02 9.81 -0.53
C LYS A 65 1.51 9.67 -0.31
N ARG A 66 0.99 10.12 0.84
CA ARG A 66 -0.44 10.10 1.17
C ARG A 66 -1.24 11.05 0.30
N ARG A 67 -0.80 12.31 0.17
CA ARG A 67 -1.41 13.32 -0.71
C ARG A 67 -1.48 12.85 -2.15
N LEU A 68 -0.40 12.28 -2.70
CA LEU A 68 -0.38 11.78 -4.08
C LEU A 68 -1.21 10.52 -4.28
N THR A 69 -1.36 9.69 -3.24
CA THR A 69 -2.28 8.54 -3.22
C THR A 69 -3.73 9.02 -3.31
N LEU A 70 -4.13 9.95 -2.43
CA LEU A 70 -5.48 10.51 -2.42
C LEU A 70 -5.77 11.34 -3.67
N ALA A 71 -4.79 12.07 -4.19
CA ALA A 71 -4.92 12.77 -5.47
C ALA A 71 -5.16 11.81 -6.63
N GLY A 72 -4.52 10.64 -6.63
CA GLY A 72 -4.79 9.58 -7.60
C GLY A 72 -6.25 9.14 -7.53
N ARG A 73 -6.76 8.89 -6.31
CA ARG A 73 -8.16 8.49 -6.09
C ARG A 73 -9.13 9.54 -6.60
N ASP A 74 -8.93 10.80 -6.22
CA ASP A 74 -9.79 11.89 -6.68
C ASP A 74 -9.77 12.05 -8.21
N LEU A 75 -8.62 11.82 -8.86
CA LEU A 75 -8.51 11.89 -10.33
C LEU A 75 -9.26 10.76 -11.03
N MET A 76 -9.52 9.64 -10.35
CA MET A 76 -10.28 8.51 -10.88
C MET A 76 -11.78 8.63 -10.59
N GLU A 77 -12.14 9.00 -9.36
CA GLU A 77 -13.53 9.04 -8.90
C GLU A 77 -14.24 10.35 -9.24
N ASN A 78 -13.53 11.46 -9.20
CA ASN A 78 -14.10 12.79 -9.42
C ASN A 78 -13.70 13.33 -10.80
N ASP A 79 -14.61 14.04 -11.46
CA ASP A 79 -14.31 14.77 -12.71
C ASP A 79 -13.53 16.07 -12.44
N ILE A 80 -12.57 16.02 -11.51
CA ILE A 80 -11.68 17.14 -11.24
C ILE A 80 -10.52 17.15 -12.24
N SER A 81 -10.07 18.36 -12.56
CA SER A 81 -8.87 18.57 -13.35
C SER A 81 -7.61 18.23 -12.55
N VAL A 82 -6.52 17.94 -13.25
CA VAL A 82 -5.20 17.74 -12.63
C VAL A 82 -4.75 18.96 -11.83
N LEU A 83 -5.16 20.18 -12.25
CA LEU A 83 -4.85 21.41 -11.52
C LEU A 83 -5.64 21.50 -10.21
N GLU A 84 -6.92 21.17 -10.23
CA GLU A 84 -7.75 21.13 -9.01
C GLU A 84 -7.24 20.10 -8.01
N ALA A 85 -6.87 18.90 -8.47
CA ALA A 85 -6.23 17.89 -7.63
C ALA A 85 -4.93 18.43 -7.02
N ALA A 86 -4.08 19.08 -7.81
CA ALA A 86 -2.83 19.68 -7.33
C ALA A 86 -3.09 20.71 -6.22
N MET A 87 -4.02 21.63 -6.44
CA MET A 87 -4.36 22.68 -5.45
C MET A 87 -4.97 22.08 -4.17
N LYS A 88 -5.88 21.11 -4.30
CA LYS A 88 -6.53 20.42 -3.16
C LYS A 88 -5.51 19.78 -2.21
N TYR A 89 -4.43 19.22 -2.75
CA TYR A 89 -3.38 18.57 -1.96
C TYR A 89 -2.15 19.46 -1.71
N GLY A 90 -2.32 20.79 -1.76
CA GLY A 90 -1.30 21.75 -1.33
C GLY A 90 -0.11 21.90 -2.29
N TYR A 91 -0.30 21.62 -3.58
CA TYR A 91 0.69 21.92 -4.61
C TYR A 91 0.36 23.24 -5.32
N ASN A 92 1.29 24.19 -5.27
CA ASN A 92 1.11 25.53 -5.85
C ASN A 92 1.31 25.60 -7.37
N SER A 93 1.63 24.47 -8.02
CA SER A 93 1.83 24.42 -9.47
C SER A 93 1.56 23.02 -10.02
N HIS A 94 0.92 22.99 -11.19
CA HIS A 94 0.70 21.78 -11.98
C HIS A 94 2.00 21.04 -12.31
N GLU A 95 3.10 21.76 -12.56
CA GLU A 95 4.38 21.16 -12.93
C GLU A 95 5.01 20.42 -11.73
N VAL A 96 4.98 21.04 -10.54
CA VAL A 96 5.52 20.45 -9.31
C VAL A 96 4.71 19.21 -8.94
N PHE A 97 3.38 19.31 -9.00
CA PHE A 97 2.49 18.16 -8.77
C PHE A 97 2.76 17.03 -9.77
N THR A 98 2.79 17.33 -11.07
CA THR A 98 3.00 16.33 -12.12
C THR A 98 4.33 15.60 -11.95
N ARG A 99 5.40 16.32 -11.61
CA ARG A 99 6.72 15.70 -11.33
C ARG A 99 6.68 14.80 -10.09
N ALA A 100 6.06 15.26 -9.00
CA ALA A 100 5.95 14.48 -7.78
C ALA A 100 5.08 13.23 -7.97
N PHE A 101 3.92 13.40 -8.62
CA PHE A 101 3.00 12.33 -8.98
C PHE A 101 3.68 11.30 -9.87
N THR A 102 4.36 11.72 -10.94
CA THR A 102 5.08 10.82 -11.85
C THR A 102 6.21 10.08 -11.14
N LYS A 103 6.89 10.72 -10.17
CA LYS A 103 7.93 10.07 -9.37
C LYS A 103 7.38 8.89 -8.54
N ILE A 104 6.19 9.07 -7.98
CA ILE A 104 5.51 8.08 -7.14
C ILE A 104 4.82 7.01 -7.99
N TRP A 105 4.03 7.40 -8.98
CA TRP A 105 3.17 6.50 -9.75
C TRP A 105 3.82 5.96 -11.03
N GLY A 106 4.98 6.48 -11.43
CA GLY A 106 5.66 6.11 -12.67
C GLY A 106 5.00 6.64 -13.96
N VAL A 107 3.81 7.25 -13.86
CA VAL A 107 3.04 7.80 -14.98
C VAL A 107 2.54 9.21 -14.65
N SER A 108 2.29 10.02 -15.67
CA SER A 108 1.74 11.37 -15.47
C SER A 108 0.28 11.31 -14.98
N PRO A 109 -0.21 12.34 -14.24
CA PRO A 109 -1.59 12.36 -13.75
C PRO A 109 -2.66 12.18 -14.85
N SER A 110 -2.46 12.81 -16.02
CA SER A 110 -3.41 12.67 -17.13
C SER A 110 -3.44 11.25 -17.71
N LYS A 111 -2.28 10.58 -17.76
CA LYS A 111 -2.19 9.18 -18.20
C LYS A 111 -2.74 8.24 -17.13
N PHE A 112 -2.48 8.53 -15.87
CA PHE A 112 -3.03 7.82 -14.71
C PHE A 112 -4.55 7.84 -14.76
N ARG A 113 -5.18 9.02 -14.86
CA ARG A 113 -6.63 9.17 -14.96
C ARG A 113 -7.26 8.35 -16.10
N LYS A 114 -6.57 8.18 -17.22
CA LYS A 114 -7.11 7.48 -18.39
C LYS A 114 -6.93 5.96 -18.33
N ASN A 115 -5.83 5.49 -17.75
CA ASN A 115 -5.37 4.11 -17.92
C ASN A 115 -5.27 3.34 -16.59
N TRP A 116 -5.33 4.01 -15.43
CA TRP A 116 -5.28 3.34 -14.14
C TRP A 116 -6.63 2.68 -13.84
N LYS A 117 -6.61 1.46 -13.28
CA LYS A 117 -7.80 0.68 -12.96
C LYS A 117 -7.78 0.33 -11.47
N GLY A 118 -8.95 0.12 -10.86
CA GLY A 118 -9.04 -0.20 -9.44
C GLY A 118 -8.62 0.92 -8.48
N ASP A 119 -8.23 0.56 -7.25
CA ASP A 119 -7.94 1.54 -6.19
C ASP A 119 -6.55 2.18 -6.38
N CYS A 120 -6.42 3.38 -5.82
CA CYS A 120 -5.19 4.14 -5.75
C CYS A 120 -4.41 3.87 -4.45
N GLY A 121 -4.62 2.75 -3.78
CA GLY A 121 -4.07 2.41 -2.46
C GLY A 121 -2.55 2.17 -2.40
N LEU A 122 -1.73 2.79 -3.27
CA LEU A 122 -0.28 2.57 -3.29
C LEU A 122 0.37 2.93 -1.96
N TYR A 123 -0.06 3.99 -1.27
CA TYR A 123 0.37 4.28 0.11
C TYR A 123 -0.86 4.53 0.98
N PRO A 124 -1.45 3.49 1.60
CA PRO A 124 -2.60 3.67 2.50
C PRO A 124 -2.18 4.41 3.77
N ALA A 125 -3.16 4.91 4.52
CA ALA A 125 -2.91 5.47 5.84
C ALA A 125 -2.24 4.41 6.73
N LEU A 126 -1.22 4.81 7.50
CA LEU A 126 -0.67 3.90 8.49
C LEU A 126 -1.74 3.60 9.54
N ASN A 127 -1.85 2.35 9.95
CA ASN A 127 -2.62 2.00 11.14
C ASN A 127 -1.70 2.10 12.36
N PRO A 128 -1.93 3.03 13.31
CA PRO A 128 -1.11 3.15 14.50
C PRO A 128 -1.12 1.92 15.40
N GLU A 129 -2.14 1.05 15.33
CA GLU A 129 -2.16 -0.24 16.06
C GLU A 129 -1.10 -1.23 15.56
N TYR A 130 -0.27 -0.84 14.59
CA TYR A 130 0.77 -1.64 13.96
C TYR A 130 2.15 -0.97 14.06
N VAL A 131 3.01 -1.42 15.00
CA VAL A 131 4.47 -1.20 14.94
C VAL A 131 5.17 -2.45 15.49
N GLU A 132 6.03 -3.08 14.68
CA GLU A 132 6.76 -4.28 15.08
C GLU A 132 8.16 -3.97 15.63
N ARG A 133 8.39 -4.36 16.88
CA ARG A 133 9.58 -5.10 17.38
C ARG A 133 9.41 -5.44 18.87
N ASN A 134 8.76 -6.59 19.14
CA ASN A 134 9.22 -7.67 20.03
C ASN A 134 8.10 -8.65 20.43
N ASP A 135 7.60 -9.38 19.41
CA ASP A 135 7.06 -10.74 19.49
C ASP A 135 5.63 -11.01 20.05
N TYR A 136 4.92 -11.88 19.30
CA TYR A 136 3.64 -12.58 19.50
C TYR A 136 2.26 -11.87 19.47
N MET A 137 1.56 -12.16 18.36
CA MET A 137 0.13 -12.54 18.21
C MET A 137 -0.94 -11.53 17.70
N ARG A 138 -1.39 -11.85 16.48
CA ARG A 138 -2.74 -11.91 15.86
C ARG A 138 -3.66 -10.66 15.86
N VAL A 139 -3.98 -10.26 14.61
CA VAL A 139 -5.05 -9.38 14.08
C VAL A 139 -4.70 -7.88 14.00
N LYS A 140 -4.79 -7.11 12.88
CA LYS A 140 -4.96 -7.30 11.41
C LYS A 140 -4.18 -6.15 10.71
N LYS A 141 -3.46 -6.44 9.62
CA LYS A 141 -2.41 -5.59 9.01
C LYS A 141 -2.95 -4.32 8.33
N TYR A 142 -4.24 -4.25 7.94
CA TYR A 142 -4.82 -3.19 7.08
C TYR A 142 -6.29 -2.89 7.38
N ASP A 143 -6.76 -1.72 6.95
CA ASP A 143 -8.18 -1.36 6.89
C ASP A 143 -8.71 -1.66 5.48
N ILE A 144 -9.23 -2.88 5.26
CA ILE A 144 -9.95 -3.22 4.03
C ILE A 144 -11.47 -3.08 4.23
N SER A 145 -11.96 -2.31 5.21
CA SER A 145 -13.39 -2.20 5.53
C SER A 145 -14.20 -1.75 4.31
N GLU A 146 -13.68 -0.77 3.55
CA GLU A 146 -14.30 -0.28 2.31
C GLU A 146 -14.45 -1.37 1.24
N PHE A 147 -13.47 -2.28 1.15
CA PHE A 147 -13.49 -3.39 0.20
C PHE A 147 -14.17 -4.64 0.74
N TYR A 148 -14.25 -4.78 2.07
CA TYR A 148 -14.86 -5.93 2.72
C TYR A 148 -16.36 -6.00 2.41
N ASP A 149 -17.06 -4.86 2.47
CA ASP A 149 -18.48 -4.81 2.12
C ASP A 149 -18.71 -5.14 0.65
N TYR A 150 -17.84 -4.66 -0.24
CA TYR A 150 -17.88 -5.01 -1.66
C TYR A 150 -17.57 -6.50 -1.90
N LEU A 151 -16.55 -7.07 -1.25
CA LEU A 151 -16.21 -8.50 -1.36
C LEU A 151 -17.36 -9.40 -0.95
N ARG A 152 -18.18 -9.02 0.04
CA ARG A 152 -19.37 -9.79 0.43
C ARG A 152 -20.41 -9.89 -0.69
N THR A 153 -20.44 -8.93 -1.60
CA THR A 153 -21.33 -8.96 -2.77
C THR A 153 -20.83 -9.92 -3.87
N GLN A 154 -19.55 -10.32 -3.80
CA GLN A 154 -18.86 -11.12 -4.83
C GLN A 154 -18.84 -12.63 -4.47
N THR A 155 -19.92 -13.13 -3.88
CA THR A 155 -19.99 -14.54 -3.45
C THR A 155 -19.85 -15.49 -4.65
N GLY A 156 -19.01 -16.51 -4.51
CA GLY A 156 -18.78 -17.54 -5.53
C GLY A 156 -17.67 -17.20 -6.53
N THR A 157 -17.18 -15.96 -6.54
CA THR A 157 -16.07 -15.51 -7.40
C THR A 157 -14.72 -15.68 -6.69
N TYR A 158 -13.63 -15.44 -7.42
CA TYR A 158 -12.27 -15.52 -6.89
C TYR A 158 -11.66 -14.14 -6.62
N VAL A 159 -10.75 -14.10 -5.65
CA VAL A 159 -9.81 -13.00 -5.41
C VAL A 159 -8.40 -13.54 -5.59
N LEU A 160 -7.65 -12.93 -6.50
CA LEU A 160 -6.22 -13.18 -6.63
C LEU A 160 -5.47 -12.43 -5.54
N CYS A 161 -4.53 -13.10 -4.92
CA CYS A 161 -3.73 -12.63 -3.79
C CYS A 161 -2.27 -12.67 -4.20
N PHE A 162 -1.52 -11.59 -3.98
CA PHE A 162 -0.12 -11.51 -4.37
C PHE A 162 0.77 -11.09 -3.19
N ASP A 163 2.00 -11.58 -3.18
CA ASP A 163 3.06 -11.23 -2.22
C ASP A 163 4.37 -11.00 -2.95
N VAL A 164 5.11 -9.95 -2.56
CA VAL A 164 6.44 -9.68 -3.11
C VAL A 164 7.46 -10.63 -2.52
N ILE A 165 8.16 -11.35 -3.40
CA ILE A 165 9.22 -12.26 -2.99
C ILE A 165 10.42 -11.44 -2.49
N SER A 166 10.82 -11.69 -1.25
CA SER A 166 12.04 -11.16 -0.63
C SER A 166 12.11 -9.64 -0.48
N LEU A 167 10.96 -8.94 -0.31
CA LEU A 167 10.95 -7.48 -0.14
C LEU A 167 11.84 -7.01 1.02
N MET A 168 11.85 -7.71 2.15
CA MET A 168 12.71 -7.38 3.29
C MET A 168 14.20 -7.45 2.92
N GLN A 169 14.62 -8.50 2.22
CA GLN A 169 16.02 -8.64 1.78
C GLN A 169 16.42 -7.54 0.79
N ILE A 170 15.51 -7.18 -0.12
CA ILE A 170 15.72 -6.07 -1.06
C ILE A 170 15.91 -4.76 -0.28
N ASN A 171 15.05 -4.48 0.69
CA ASN A 171 15.17 -3.30 1.55
C ASN A 171 16.49 -3.25 2.31
N ASP A 172 16.94 -4.39 2.83
CA ASP A 172 18.17 -4.49 3.61
C ASP A 172 19.43 -4.36 2.75
N GLN A 173 19.43 -4.89 1.53
CA GLN A 173 20.61 -4.92 0.64
C GLN A 173 20.71 -3.70 -0.28
N LEU A 174 19.58 -3.27 -0.86
CA LEU A 174 19.52 -2.24 -1.90
C LEU A 174 18.87 -0.94 -1.39
N GLY A 175 18.37 -0.95 -0.16
CA GLY A 175 17.69 0.18 0.46
C GLY A 175 16.21 0.26 0.12
N ARG A 176 15.48 1.05 0.91
CA ARG A 176 14.02 1.19 0.81
C ARG A 176 13.54 1.83 -0.49
N GLU A 177 14.38 2.62 -1.15
CA GLU A 177 14.03 3.16 -2.46
C GLU A 177 13.85 2.03 -3.48
N ALA A 178 14.72 1.01 -3.45
CA ALA A 178 14.56 -0.18 -4.29
C ALA A 178 13.27 -0.93 -3.93
N GLY A 179 12.99 -1.14 -2.64
CA GLY A 179 11.75 -1.78 -2.20
C GLY A 179 10.48 -1.01 -2.58
N ASP A 180 10.48 0.33 -2.45
CA ASP A 180 9.39 1.19 -2.93
C ASP A 180 9.16 1.01 -4.44
N LYS A 181 10.24 0.86 -5.23
CA LYS A 181 10.15 0.58 -6.67
C LYS A 181 9.61 -0.80 -6.98
N VAL A 182 10.00 -1.81 -6.20
CA VAL A 182 9.45 -3.17 -6.31
C VAL A 182 7.96 -3.18 -6.00
N ILE A 183 7.53 -2.53 -4.92
CA ILE A 183 6.11 -2.37 -4.56
C ILE A 183 5.32 -1.70 -5.69
N LEU A 184 5.82 -0.58 -6.21
CA LEU A 184 5.17 0.15 -7.29
C LEU A 184 5.05 -0.70 -8.55
N GLU A 185 6.13 -1.34 -8.95
CA GLU A 185 6.16 -2.17 -10.16
C GLU A 185 5.26 -3.39 -10.01
N SER A 186 5.23 -4.02 -8.83
CA SER A 186 4.28 -5.09 -8.51
C SER A 186 2.83 -4.63 -8.70
N PHE A 187 2.46 -3.48 -8.13
CA PHE A 187 1.11 -2.96 -8.26
C PHE A 187 0.76 -2.60 -9.71
N ARG A 188 1.72 -2.03 -10.45
CA ARG A 188 1.59 -1.71 -11.87
C ARG A 188 1.32 -2.97 -12.71
N ARG A 189 2.06 -4.07 -12.48
CA ARG A 189 1.85 -5.35 -13.18
C ARG A 189 0.48 -5.95 -12.91
N ILE A 190 0.04 -5.92 -11.66
CA ILE A 190 -1.28 -6.38 -11.24
C ILE A 190 -2.37 -5.53 -11.94
N ASN A 191 -2.22 -4.20 -11.90
CA ASN A 191 -3.16 -3.28 -12.54
C ASN A 191 -3.22 -3.43 -14.07
N GLU A 192 -2.08 -3.64 -14.75
CA GLU A 192 -2.05 -3.89 -16.20
C GLU A 192 -2.64 -5.25 -16.60
N ALA A 193 -2.64 -6.21 -15.67
CA ALA A 193 -3.29 -7.49 -15.88
C ALA A 193 -4.83 -7.38 -15.86
N ALA A 194 -5.38 -6.51 -14.99
CA ALA A 194 -6.80 -6.36 -14.72
C ALA A 194 -7.66 -5.86 -15.90
N GLU A 195 -8.89 -6.39 -15.96
CA GLU A 195 -9.95 -5.92 -16.86
C GLU A 195 -10.71 -4.72 -16.25
N ASP A 196 -11.61 -4.11 -17.02
CA ASP A 196 -12.24 -2.82 -16.66
C ASP A 196 -13.16 -2.89 -15.44
N ASN A 197 -13.71 -4.07 -15.13
CA ASN A 197 -14.58 -4.30 -13.97
C ASN A 197 -13.82 -4.82 -12.74
N MET A 198 -12.51 -5.05 -12.84
CA MET A 198 -11.73 -5.66 -11.76
C MET A 198 -11.07 -4.61 -10.87
N ILE A 199 -11.07 -4.87 -9.57
CA ILE A 199 -10.51 -3.95 -8.57
C ILE A 199 -9.18 -4.50 -8.05
N CYS A 200 -8.11 -3.72 -8.22
CA CYS A 200 -6.79 -4.02 -7.69
C CYS A 200 -6.51 -3.19 -6.44
N LEU A 201 -6.04 -3.85 -5.38
CA LEU A 201 -5.79 -3.27 -4.06
C LEU A 201 -4.38 -3.63 -3.61
N ARG A 202 -3.69 -2.69 -2.99
CA ARG A 202 -2.57 -3.04 -2.11
C ARG A 202 -3.17 -3.27 -0.73
N LEU A 203 -3.13 -4.52 -0.27
CA LEU A 203 -3.56 -4.83 1.09
C LEU A 203 -2.60 -4.09 2.02
N GLY A 204 -1.29 -4.22 1.81
CA GLY A 204 -0.24 -3.30 2.30
C GLY A 204 1.11 -4.00 2.36
N GLY A 205 2.14 -3.44 3.02
CA GLY A 205 3.47 -4.07 3.08
C GLY A 205 3.98 -4.55 1.71
N ASP A 206 3.96 -5.85 1.49
CA ASP A 206 4.29 -6.59 0.26
C ASP A 206 3.08 -7.27 -0.41
N GLU A 207 1.88 -7.12 0.14
CA GLU A 207 0.69 -7.88 -0.20
C GLU A 207 -0.32 -7.07 -1.02
N PHE A 208 -0.90 -7.72 -2.02
CA PHE A 208 -1.88 -7.13 -2.94
C PHE A 208 -3.02 -8.11 -3.21
N ALA A 209 -4.15 -7.57 -3.66
CA ALA A 209 -5.30 -8.35 -4.10
C ALA A 209 -5.88 -7.82 -5.41
N MET A 210 -6.45 -8.71 -6.22
CA MET A 210 -7.29 -8.38 -7.37
C MET A 210 -8.62 -9.11 -7.23
N ILE A 211 -9.71 -8.35 -7.15
CA ILE A 211 -11.08 -8.85 -7.15
C ILE A 211 -11.48 -9.07 -8.60
N THR A 212 -11.65 -10.34 -9.01
CA THR A 212 -11.83 -10.69 -10.43
C THR A 212 -13.29 -10.65 -10.88
N GLU A 213 -14.24 -10.61 -9.94
CA GLU A 213 -15.68 -10.78 -10.18
C GLU A 213 -16.04 -12.05 -11.00
N SER A 214 -15.13 -13.02 -11.07
CA SER A 214 -15.30 -14.22 -11.89
C SER A 214 -15.19 -15.50 -11.07
N SER A 215 -16.07 -16.46 -11.37
CA SER A 215 -15.99 -17.83 -10.89
C SER A 215 -15.24 -18.77 -11.85
N ASP A 216 -14.81 -18.27 -13.01
CA ASP A 216 -14.11 -19.04 -14.03
C ASP A 216 -12.62 -19.18 -13.66
N THR A 217 -12.20 -20.40 -13.36
CA THR A 217 -10.83 -20.72 -12.97
C THR A 217 -9.83 -20.52 -14.11
N ASP A 218 -10.25 -20.66 -15.37
CA ASP A 218 -9.35 -20.50 -16.51
C ASP A 218 -9.01 -19.02 -16.70
N LEU A 219 -10.02 -18.14 -16.60
CA LEU A 219 -9.81 -16.69 -16.60
C LEU A 219 -8.93 -16.26 -15.42
N VAL A 220 -9.23 -16.74 -14.21
CA VAL A 220 -8.48 -16.41 -12.99
C VAL A 220 -7.01 -16.85 -13.10
N THR A 221 -6.76 -18.03 -13.66
CA THR A 221 -5.41 -18.53 -13.93
C THR A 221 -4.69 -17.66 -14.96
N ALA A 222 -5.36 -17.31 -16.07
CA ALA A 222 -4.76 -16.47 -17.11
C ALA A 222 -4.36 -15.08 -16.58
N LEU A 223 -5.20 -14.46 -15.72
CA LEU A 223 -4.89 -13.19 -15.05
C LEU A 223 -3.64 -13.31 -14.16
N ALA A 224 -3.57 -14.37 -13.35
CA ALA A 224 -2.42 -14.63 -12.49
C ALA A 224 -1.14 -14.85 -13.30
N GLU A 225 -1.19 -15.66 -14.37
CA GLU A 225 -0.06 -15.91 -15.26
C GLU A 225 0.41 -14.64 -15.98
N LYS A 226 -0.50 -13.75 -16.39
CA LYS A 226 -0.16 -12.46 -16.98
C LYS A 226 0.66 -11.57 -16.03
N VAL A 227 0.47 -11.69 -14.72
CA VAL A 227 1.27 -11.00 -13.70
C VAL A 227 2.60 -11.73 -13.46
N ILE A 228 2.55 -13.04 -13.16
CA ILE A 228 3.71 -13.83 -12.72
C ILE A 228 4.72 -14.09 -13.85
N SER A 229 4.26 -14.14 -15.12
CA SER A 229 5.15 -14.29 -16.28
C SER A 229 6.17 -13.16 -16.44
N GLN A 230 5.96 -12.03 -15.74
CA GLN A 230 6.90 -10.91 -15.70
C GLN A 230 7.96 -11.03 -14.60
N ASN A 231 7.89 -12.07 -13.75
CA ASN A 231 8.92 -12.32 -12.73
C ASN A 231 10.30 -12.48 -13.38
N GLY A 232 11.34 -11.93 -12.74
CA GLY A 232 12.68 -11.85 -13.31
C GLY A 232 12.97 -10.54 -14.05
N ASN A 233 11.93 -9.83 -14.50
CA ASN A 233 12.10 -8.51 -15.09
C ASN A 233 12.52 -7.50 -14.03
N LYS A 234 13.50 -6.67 -14.38
CA LYS A 234 14.08 -5.65 -13.50
C LYS A 234 13.44 -4.29 -13.69
N VAL A 235 13.43 -3.50 -12.62
CA VAL A 235 13.05 -2.09 -12.62
C VAL A 235 14.21 -1.22 -12.16
N ALA A 236 14.39 -0.07 -12.79
CA ALA A 236 15.42 0.89 -12.43
C ALA A 236 15.04 1.70 -11.19
N TYR A 237 16.03 1.99 -10.35
CA TYR A 237 15.96 2.92 -9.22
C TYR A 237 17.27 3.73 -9.15
N ALA A 238 17.38 4.73 -8.26
CA ALA A 238 18.56 5.61 -8.25
C ALA A 238 19.90 4.86 -8.06
N GLY A 239 19.89 3.71 -7.36
CA GLY A 239 21.07 2.90 -7.08
C GLY A 239 21.35 1.78 -8.09
N GLY A 240 20.57 1.64 -9.18
CA GLY A 240 20.78 0.61 -10.20
C GLY A 240 19.48 -0.05 -10.65
N GLU A 241 19.49 -1.37 -10.73
CA GLU A 241 18.32 -2.18 -11.12
C GLU A 241 18.00 -3.21 -10.03
N VAL A 242 16.71 -3.49 -9.84
CA VAL A 242 16.22 -4.50 -8.89
C VAL A 242 15.23 -5.42 -9.58
N GLU A 243 15.36 -6.71 -9.35
CA GLU A 243 14.42 -7.72 -9.86
C GLU A 243 13.11 -7.68 -9.08
N VAL A 244 11.99 -7.80 -9.80
CA VAL A 244 10.66 -7.87 -9.20
C VAL A 244 10.08 -9.25 -9.46
N ALA A 245 9.73 -9.93 -8.37
CA ALA A 245 9.09 -11.22 -8.42
C ALA A 245 7.91 -11.28 -7.43
N LEU A 246 6.78 -11.79 -7.90
CA LEU A 246 5.55 -11.95 -7.15
C LEU A 246 5.22 -13.43 -6.99
N ARG A 247 4.65 -13.78 -5.83
CA ARG A 247 3.91 -15.02 -5.61
C ARG A 247 2.42 -14.73 -5.76
N CYS A 248 1.65 -15.74 -6.15
CA CYS A 248 0.20 -15.61 -6.30
C CYS A 248 -0.56 -16.79 -5.69
N GLY A 249 -1.73 -16.51 -5.12
CA GLY A 249 -2.77 -17.48 -4.75
C GLY A 249 -4.15 -16.98 -5.19
N ALA A 250 -5.17 -17.85 -5.16
CA ALA A 250 -6.56 -17.51 -5.43
C ALA A 250 -7.46 -18.01 -4.30
N ILE A 251 -8.34 -17.15 -3.80
CA ILE A 251 -9.32 -17.48 -2.76
C ILE A 251 -10.72 -17.34 -3.33
N ARG A 252 -11.56 -18.36 -3.19
CA ARG A 252 -12.98 -18.27 -3.53
C ARG A 252 -13.77 -17.61 -2.40
N ILE A 253 -14.57 -16.60 -2.73
CA ILE A 253 -15.40 -15.92 -1.75
C ILE A 253 -16.62 -16.77 -1.40
N GLY A 254 -16.75 -17.16 -0.13
CA GLY A 254 -17.89 -17.91 0.39
C GLY A 254 -19.07 -17.02 0.83
N GLU A 255 -20.27 -17.62 0.96
CA GLU A 255 -21.54 -16.96 1.35
C GLU A 255 -21.49 -16.24 2.70
N HIS A 256 -20.56 -16.62 3.58
CA HIS A 256 -20.41 -16.07 4.94
C HIS A 256 -18.99 -15.57 5.19
N LEU A 257 -18.52 -14.69 4.29
CA LEU A 257 -17.20 -14.06 4.42
C LEU A 257 -17.11 -13.27 5.74
N LYS A 258 -16.27 -13.74 6.66
CA LYS A 258 -15.89 -13.00 7.87
C LYS A 258 -14.55 -12.32 7.64
N TYR A 259 -14.43 -11.07 8.07
CA TYR A 259 -13.20 -10.28 7.98
C TYR A 259 -11.99 -11.06 8.50
N SER A 260 -12.04 -11.43 9.78
CA SER A 260 -11.76 -12.79 10.27
C SER A 260 -10.95 -13.72 9.37
N VAL A 261 -11.76 -14.59 8.78
CA VAL A 261 -11.43 -15.75 7.96
C VAL A 261 -10.72 -15.34 6.68
N LEU A 262 -11.11 -14.23 6.03
CA LEU A 262 -10.45 -13.78 4.80
C LEU A 262 -8.94 -13.53 4.96
N CYS A 263 -8.50 -12.98 6.10
CA CYS A 263 -7.06 -12.80 6.31
C CYS A 263 -6.35 -14.12 6.65
N ASP A 264 -7.03 -15.04 7.33
CA ASP A 264 -6.46 -16.37 7.59
C ASP A 264 -6.34 -17.13 6.26
N ASP A 265 -7.35 -17.03 5.39
CA ASP A 265 -7.37 -17.61 4.05
C ASP A 265 -6.25 -17.03 3.17
N PHE A 266 -6.03 -15.72 3.26
CA PHE A 266 -4.92 -15.05 2.57
C PHE A 266 -3.57 -15.62 2.99
N ASN A 267 -3.33 -15.73 4.31
CA ASN A 267 -2.08 -16.29 4.79
C ASN A 267 -1.91 -17.75 4.37
N GLU A 268 -2.97 -18.55 4.45
CA GLU A 268 -2.93 -19.96 4.10
C GLU A 268 -2.65 -20.18 2.61
N VAL A 269 -3.33 -19.46 1.71
CA VAL A 269 -3.10 -19.60 0.27
C VAL A 269 -1.68 -19.16 -0.13
N MET A 270 -1.17 -18.10 0.50
CA MET A 270 0.18 -17.61 0.24
C MET A 270 1.27 -18.53 0.77
N GLU A 271 1.05 -19.18 1.91
CA GLU A 271 1.96 -20.22 2.41
C GLU A 271 1.94 -21.47 1.54
N LYS A 272 0.76 -21.92 1.06
CA LYS A 272 0.68 -23.03 0.09
C LYS A 272 1.45 -22.69 -1.19
N ALA A 273 1.23 -21.51 -1.75
CA ALA A 273 1.94 -21.04 -2.94
C ALA A 273 3.45 -20.89 -2.71
N ARG A 274 3.87 -20.61 -1.48
CA ARG A 274 5.28 -20.54 -1.09
C ARG A 274 5.94 -21.90 -1.11
N VAL A 275 5.25 -22.90 -0.57
CA VAL A 275 5.75 -24.28 -0.49
C VAL A 275 5.75 -24.94 -1.87
N SER A 276 4.68 -24.77 -2.66
CA SER A 276 4.56 -25.41 -3.97
C SER A 276 5.37 -24.72 -5.07
N GLY A 277 5.66 -23.42 -4.89
CA GLY A 277 6.28 -22.58 -5.92
C GLY A 277 5.36 -22.32 -7.11
N LYS A 278 4.07 -22.62 -6.99
CA LYS A 278 3.04 -22.44 -8.02
C LYS A 278 1.86 -21.67 -7.45
N MET A 279 0.97 -21.23 -8.34
CA MET A 279 -0.31 -20.67 -7.94
C MET A 279 -1.17 -21.75 -7.29
N GLU A 280 -1.82 -21.41 -6.18
CA GLU A 280 -2.71 -22.30 -5.43
C GLU A 280 -4.12 -21.72 -5.37
N PHE A 281 -5.13 -22.58 -5.48
CA PHE A 281 -6.53 -22.23 -5.30
C PHE A 281 -7.02 -22.72 -3.94
N MET A 282 -7.87 -21.91 -3.30
CA MET A 282 -8.53 -22.24 -2.04
C MET A 282 -10.00 -21.84 -2.05
#